data_AF-A0AAU4JHS0-F1
#
_entry.id   AF-A0AAU4JHS0-F1
#
_cell.length_a   1.000
_cell.length_b   1.000
_cell.length_c   1.000
_cell.angle_alpha   90.00
_cell.angle_beta   90.00
_cell.angle_gamma   90.00
#
_symmetry.space_group_name_H-M   'P 1'
#
loop_
_entity.id
_entity.type
_entity.pdbx_description
1 polymer ?
#
loop_
_entity_poly.entity_id
_entity_poly.type
_entity_poly.pdbx_seq_one_letter_code
_entity_poly.pdbx_strand_id
1 'polypeptide(L)'
;MDLLRTRRPPAPLFAGLGLVVVIGFAIAAWTVWSNDQALQDRGVEATAQVVKVNKGRIHVEFETPDGRRAQTLVGQGDEPPGAAPAVGDEIPIVYDPQDPEAEVADRRAPQNHRVAYLLAGVAAAGAVSVPLATVALVRANRRAR
;
A
#
# COMPACT_ATOMS: atom_id res chain seq x y z
N MET A 1 12.90 19.41 -40.58
CA MET A 1 12.77 18.42 -39.49
C MET A 1 11.45 18.69 -38.77
N ASP A 2 10.36 18.11 -39.28
CA ASP A 2 9.03 18.15 -38.63
C ASP A 2 9.00 17.10 -37.52
N LEU A 3 9.57 17.46 -36.37
CA LEU A 3 9.59 16.57 -35.21
C LEU A 3 8.33 16.79 -34.38
N LEU A 4 7.41 15.83 -34.50
CA LEU A 4 6.35 15.51 -33.54
C LEU A 4 5.23 16.56 -33.41
N ARG A 5 4.32 16.57 -34.39
CA ARG A 5 2.95 17.09 -34.18
C ARG A 5 2.25 16.15 -33.19
N THR A 6 2.50 16.35 -31.89
CA THR A 6 1.90 15.58 -30.79
C THR A 6 0.38 15.76 -30.82
N ARG A 7 -0.32 14.78 -31.39
CA ARG A 7 -1.78 14.72 -31.30
C ARG A 7 -2.14 14.59 -29.83
N ARG A 8 -2.90 15.56 -29.31
CA ARG A 8 -3.42 15.50 -27.95
C ARG A 8 -4.23 14.20 -27.77
N PRO A 9 -4.08 13.49 -26.65
CA PRO A 9 -4.85 12.29 -26.41
C PRO A 9 -6.35 12.61 -26.40
N PRO A 10 -7.21 11.67 -26.82
CA PRO A 10 -8.65 11.87 -26.73
C PRO A 10 -9.06 12.00 -25.26
N ALA A 11 -9.80 13.06 -24.94
CA ALA A 11 -10.28 13.34 -23.59
C ALA A 11 -10.94 12.14 -22.86
N PRO A 12 -11.77 11.30 -23.50
CA PRO A 12 -12.34 10.13 -22.82
C PRO A 12 -11.28 9.09 -22.41
N LEU A 13 -10.21 8.91 -23.21
CA LEU A 13 -9.11 8.00 -22.85
C LEU A 13 -8.34 8.53 -21.64
N PHE A 14 -8.05 9.84 -21.61
CA PHE A 14 -7.37 10.48 -20.48
C PHE A 14 -8.21 10.35 -19.20
N ALA A 15 -9.52 10.63 -19.28
CA ALA A 15 -10.43 10.49 -18.15
C ALA A 15 -10.51 9.03 -17.66
N GLY A 16 -10.61 8.07 -18.59
CA GLY A 16 -10.65 6.65 -18.26
C GLY A 16 -9.37 6.18 -17.56
N LEU A 17 -8.19 6.53 -18.08
CA LEU A 17 -6.91 6.19 -17.46
C LEU A 17 -6.76 6.85 -16.08
N GLY A 18 -7.11 8.13 -15.96
CA GLY A 18 -7.07 8.84 -14.68
C GLY A 18 -7.99 8.21 -13.63
N LEU A 19 -9.20 7.80 -14.02
CA LEU A 19 -10.12 7.10 -13.14
C LEU A 19 -9.56 5.76 -12.65
N VAL A 20 -8.98 4.96 -13.54
CA VAL A 20 -8.35 3.67 -13.18
C VAL A 20 -7.23 3.88 -12.17
N VAL A 21 -6.38 4.89 -12.38
CA VAL A 21 -5.31 5.23 -11.44
C VAL A 21 -5.87 5.63 -10.07
N VAL A 22 -6.86 6.53 -10.03
CA VAL A 22 -7.49 6.98 -8.78
C VAL A 22 -8.10 5.80 -8.01
N ILE A 23 -8.84 4.93 -8.69
CA ILE A 23 -9.44 3.74 -8.07
C ILE A 23 -8.36 2.79 -7.54
N GLY A 24 -7.29 2.55 -8.30
CA GLY A 24 -6.19 1.69 -7.84
C GLY A 24 -5.54 2.20 -6.56
N PHE A 25 -5.25 3.50 -6.48
CA PHE A 25 -4.70 4.11 -5.27
C PHE A 25 -5.70 4.11 -4.10
N ALA A 26 -6.99 4.32 -4.36
CA ALA A 26 -8.03 4.25 -3.33
C ALA A 26 -8.18 2.83 -2.75
N ILE A 27 -8.15 1.80 -3.60
CA ILE A 27 -8.17 0.39 -3.16
C ILE A 27 -6.93 0.07 -2.32
N ALA A 28 -5.73 0.47 -2.78
CA ALA A 28 -4.50 0.24 -2.03
C ALA A 28 -4.49 0.94 -0.67
N ALA A 29 -5.00 2.18 -0.60
CA ALA A 29 -5.16 2.90 0.66
C ALA A 29 -6.13 2.17 1.60
N TRP A 30 -7.27 1.69 1.05
CA TRP A 30 -8.27 0.94 1.81
C TRP A 30 -7.71 -0.36 2.37
N THR A 31 -6.96 -1.14 1.58
CA THR A 31 -6.38 -2.42 2.04
C THR A 31 -5.38 -2.22 3.17
N VAL A 32 -4.53 -1.21 3.08
CA VAL A 32 -3.57 -0.88 4.17
C VAL A 32 -4.34 -0.44 5.41
N TRP A 33 -5.31 0.46 5.26
CA TRP A 33 -6.14 0.94 6.37
C TRP A 33 -6.91 -0.19 7.06
N SER A 34 -7.52 -1.10 6.29
CA SER A 34 -8.27 -2.22 6.86
C SER A 34 -7.38 -3.19 7.62
N ASN A 35 -6.14 -3.41 7.17
CA ASN A 35 -5.17 -4.24 7.87
C ASN A 35 -4.73 -3.59 9.18
N ASP A 36 -4.39 -2.29 9.14
CA ASP A 36 -4.01 -1.53 10.35
C ASP A 36 -5.14 -1.55 11.39
N GLN A 37 -6.40 -1.35 10.96
CA GLN A 37 -7.57 -1.44 11.84
C GLN A 37 -7.76 -2.85 12.39
N ALA A 38 -7.61 -3.89 11.57
CA ALA A 38 -7.70 -5.27 12.01
C ALA A 38 -6.68 -5.60 13.12
N LEU A 39 -5.43 -5.18 12.93
CA LEU A 39 -4.36 -5.38 13.91
C LEU A 39 -4.61 -4.58 15.20
N GLN A 40 -5.23 -3.41 15.13
CA GLN A 40 -5.59 -2.61 16.30
C GLN A 40 -6.78 -3.21 17.08
N ASP A 41 -7.83 -3.64 16.39
CA ASP A 41 -9.08 -4.08 17.02
C ASP A 41 -9.01 -5.50 17.56
N ARG A 42 -8.31 -6.39 16.86
CA ARG A 42 -8.32 -7.84 17.12
C ARG A 42 -6.96 -8.51 16.97
N GLY A 43 -5.88 -7.73 16.92
CA GLY A 43 -4.53 -8.24 16.81
C GLY A 43 -4.16 -9.14 18.00
N VAL A 44 -3.53 -10.27 17.70
CA VAL A 44 -3.00 -11.20 18.71
C VAL A 44 -1.48 -11.21 18.63
N GLU A 45 -0.83 -11.20 19.79
CA GLU A 45 0.63 -11.26 19.89
C GLU A 45 1.15 -12.68 19.66
N ALA A 46 2.24 -12.80 18.90
CA ALA A 46 2.96 -14.05 18.70
C ALA A 46 4.46 -13.79 18.55
N THR A 47 5.26 -14.83 18.76
CA THR A 47 6.68 -14.84 18.39
C THR A 47 6.81 -15.45 17.01
N ALA A 48 7.46 -14.75 16.08
CA ALA A 48 7.66 -15.23 14.73
C ALA A 48 9.15 -15.31 14.39
N GLN A 49 9.52 -16.33 13.63
CA GLN A 49 10.89 -16.51 13.15
C GLN A 49 11.07 -15.82 11.81
N VAL A 50 12.15 -15.05 11.66
CA VAL A 50 12.52 -14.43 10.39
C VAL A 50 13.06 -15.49 9.44
N VAL A 51 12.32 -15.74 8.36
CA VAL A 51 12.68 -16.78 7.38
C VAL A 51 13.35 -16.20 6.13
N LYS A 52 13.15 -14.91 5.85
CA LYS A 52 13.76 -14.24 4.69
C LYS A 52 13.84 -12.74 4.88
N VAL A 53 14.97 -12.15 4.51
CA VAL A 53 15.15 -10.70 4.42
C VAL A 53 15.55 -10.32 3.00
N ASN A 54 14.79 -9.46 2.34
CA ASN A 54 15.04 -9.04 0.95
C ASN A 54 14.73 -7.56 0.75
N LYS A 55 15.76 -6.74 0.42
CA LYS A 55 15.60 -5.30 0.14
C LYS A 55 14.79 -4.55 1.20
N GLY A 56 15.06 -4.83 2.48
CA GLY A 56 14.34 -4.22 3.62
C GLY A 56 12.95 -4.81 3.90
N ARG A 57 12.53 -5.85 3.17
CA ARG A 57 11.32 -6.62 3.46
C ARG A 57 11.67 -7.84 4.31
N ILE A 58 10.98 -8.01 5.42
CA ILE A 58 11.17 -9.12 6.36
C ILE A 58 9.98 -10.06 6.22
N HIS A 59 10.26 -11.32 5.90
CA HIS A 59 9.27 -12.39 5.95
C HIS A 59 9.46 -13.17 7.23
N VAL A 60 8.36 -13.49 7.87
CA VAL A 60 8.31 -14.24 9.12
C VAL A 60 7.42 -15.47 8.97
N GLU A 61 7.74 -16.49 9.75
CA GLU A 61 6.91 -17.68 9.94
C GLU A 61 6.54 -17.77 11.43
N PHE A 62 5.28 -18.08 11.70
CA PHE A 62 4.77 -18.29 13.06
C PHE A 62 3.69 -19.36 13.08
N GLU A 63 3.42 -19.89 14.26
CA GLU A 63 2.35 -20.86 14.50
C GLU A 63 1.18 -20.16 15.21
N THR A 64 -0.02 -20.33 14.66
CA THR A 64 -1.26 -19.82 15.25
C THR A 64 -1.74 -20.76 16.37
N PRO A 65 -2.61 -20.30 17.29
CA PRO A 65 -3.10 -21.11 18.41
C PRO A 65 -3.81 -22.41 18.03
N ASP A 66 -4.33 -22.51 16.81
CA ASP A 66 -4.94 -23.72 16.24
C ASP A 66 -3.92 -24.67 15.56
N GLY A 67 -2.62 -24.38 15.68
CA GLY A 67 -1.52 -25.20 15.18
C GLY A 67 -1.22 -25.03 13.69
N ARG A 68 -1.82 -24.03 13.01
CA ARG A 68 -1.47 -23.73 11.62
C ARG A 68 -0.17 -22.93 11.58
N ARG A 69 0.67 -23.22 10.59
CA ARG A 69 1.81 -22.37 10.26
C ARG A 69 1.39 -21.32 9.25
N ALA A 70 1.73 -20.07 9.53
CA ALA A 70 1.52 -18.95 8.63
C ALA A 70 2.87 -18.32 8.30
N GLN A 71 3.07 -17.99 7.02
CA GLN A 71 4.23 -17.27 6.55
C GLN A 71 3.76 -16.00 5.86
N THR A 72 4.25 -14.86 6.33
CA THR A 72 3.82 -13.56 5.80
C THR A 72 4.91 -12.51 5.93
N LEU A 73 4.61 -11.30 5.47
CA LEU A 73 5.48 -10.14 5.53
C LEU A 73 5.23 -9.36 6.83
N VAL A 74 6.30 -8.86 7.44
CA VAL A 74 6.17 -7.76 8.39
C VAL A 74 5.78 -6.51 7.61
N GLY A 75 4.62 -5.96 7.95
CA GLY A 75 4.02 -4.79 7.33
C GLY A 75 4.88 -3.52 7.45
N GLN A 76 4.39 -2.44 6.85
CA GLN A 76 5.15 -1.19 6.73
C GLN A 76 5.19 -0.39 8.04
N GLY A 77 5.93 -0.87 9.03
CA GLY A 77 6.31 -0.10 10.21
C GLY A 77 7.52 0.80 9.96
N ASP A 78 7.81 1.72 10.89
CA ASP A 78 9.14 2.31 10.96
C ASP A 78 10.16 1.24 11.37
N GLU A 79 11.45 1.46 11.08
CA GLU A 79 12.49 0.52 11.50
C GLU A 79 12.54 0.46 13.04
N PRO A 80 12.48 -0.74 13.65
CA PRO A 80 12.54 -0.87 15.10
C PRO A 80 13.89 -0.33 15.61
N PRO A 81 13.94 0.26 16.82
CA PRO A 81 15.19 0.71 17.38
C PRO A 81 16.13 -0.48 17.60
N GLY A 82 17.36 -0.37 17.09
CA GLY A 82 18.40 -1.39 17.27
C GLY A 82 18.90 -1.99 15.96
N ALA A 83 19.42 -3.21 16.03
CA ALA A 83 19.90 -3.93 14.86
C ALA A 83 18.73 -4.47 14.04
N ALA A 84 18.84 -4.37 12.71
CA ALA A 84 17.88 -4.97 11.80
C ALA A 84 17.85 -6.50 11.97
N PRO A 85 16.66 -7.13 11.98
CA PRO A 85 16.53 -8.58 12.13
C PRO A 85 17.24 -9.35 11.02
N ALA A 86 17.91 -10.43 11.38
CA ALA A 86 18.54 -11.38 10.47
C ALA A 86 17.68 -12.64 10.32
N VAL A 87 17.96 -13.42 9.26
CA VAL A 87 17.31 -14.73 9.07
C VAL A 87 17.67 -15.65 10.24
N GLY A 88 16.66 -16.29 10.82
CA GLY A 88 16.77 -17.15 12.01
C GLY A 88 16.38 -16.44 13.30
N ASP A 89 16.34 -15.11 13.33
CA ASP A 89 15.97 -14.35 14.52
C ASP A 89 14.48 -14.54 14.86
N GLU A 90 14.16 -14.49 16.14
CA GLU A 90 12.79 -14.44 16.63
C GLU A 90 12.39 -13.01 16.98
N ILE A 91 11.23 -12.58 16.51
CA ILE A 91 10.72 -11.23 16.71
C ILE A 91 9.26 -11.26 17.19
N PRO A 92 8.87 -10.35 18.11
CA PRO A 92 7.48 -10.25 18.55
C PRO A 92 6.65 -9.55 17.47
N ILE A 93 5.56 -10.19 17.06
CA ILE A 93 4.63 -9.68 16.06
C ILE A 93 3.22 -9.58 16.62
N VAL A 94 2.38 -8.82 15.92
CA VAL A 94 0.92 -8.81 16.06
C VAL A 94 0.32 -9.22 14.72
N TYR A 95 -0.56 -10.22 14.73
CA TYR A 95 -1.25 -10.72 13.53
C TYR A 95 -2.78 -10.68 13.71
N ASP A 96 -3.53 -10.68 12.60
CA ASP A 96 -4.99 -10.85 12.62
C ASP A 96 -5.33 -12.35 12.65
N PRO A 97 -5.97 -12.87 13.72
CA PRO A 97 -6.34 -14.28 13.77
C PRO A 97 -7.40 -14.70 12.73
N GLN A 98 -8.15 -13.74 12.17
CA GLN A 98 -9.10 -14.04 11.08
C GLN A 98 -8.41 -14.17 9.72
N ASP A 99 -7.22 -13.59 9.57
CA ASP A 99 -6.41 -13.65 8.35
C ASP A 99 -4.91 -13.68 8.70
N PRO A 100 -4.38 -14.83 9.16
CA PRO A 100 -2.99 -14.94 9.60
C PRO A 100 -1.98 -14.84 8.45
N GLU A 101 -2.44 -14.85 7.20
CA GLU A 101 -1.60 -14.67 6.01
C GLU A 101 -1.45 -13.19 5.62
N ALA A 102 -2.25 -12.29 6.21
CA ALA A 102 -2.10 -10.86 6.02
C ALA A 102 -0.78 -10.32 6.61
N GLU A 103 -0.42 -9.08 6.26
CA GLU A 103 0.79 -8.44 6.79
C GLU A 103 0.68 -8.26 8.30
N VAL A 104 1.75 -8.62 9.03
CA VAL A 104 1.81 -8.54 10.50
C VAL A 104 2.55 -7.29 10.96
N ALA A 105 2.24 -6.78 12.14
CA ALA A 105 2.99 -5.65 12.72
C ALA A 105 4.15 -6.15 13.60
N ASP A 106 5.35 -5.58 13.43
CA ASP A 106 6.43 -5.74 14.40
C ASP A 106 6.12 -4.90 15.64
N ARG A 107 6.04 -5.54 16.81
CA ARG A 107 5.68 -4.85 18.05
C ARG A 107 6.78 -3.92 18.56
N ARG A 108 8.02 -4.10 18.10
CA ARG A 108 9.16 -3.25 18.47
C ARG A 108 9.14 -1.92 17.72
N ALA A 109 8.48 -1.88 16.56
CA ALA A 109 8.39 -0.70 15.72
C ALA A 109 7.18 0.17 16.13
N PRO A 110 7.29 1.51 16.10
CA PRO A 110 6.12 2.36 16.24
C PRO A 110 5.21 2.20 15.02
N GLN A 111 3.89 2.32 15.25
CA GLN A 111 2.90 2.28 14.17
C GLN A 111 3.14 3.41 13.18
N ASN A 112 3.16 3.07 11.89
CA ASN A 112 3.47 4.01 10.82
C ASN A 112 2.36 4.02 9.76
N HIS A 113 1.51 5.04 9.79
CA HIS A 113 0.42 5.21 8.81
C HIS A 113 0.81 6.09 7.61
N ARG A 114 2.11 6.43 7.44
CA ARG A 114 2.56 7.35 6.38
C ARG A 114 2.14 6.87 5.00
N VAL A 115 2.26 5.58 4.71
CA VAL A 115 1.93 5.05 3.38
C VAL A 115 0.43 5.06 3.13
N ALA A 116 -0.40 4.70 4.13
CA ALA A 116 -1.85 4.86 4.03
C ALA A 116 -2.24 6.31 3.71
N TYR A 117 -1.67 7.29 4.44
CA TYR A 117 -1.95 8.70 4.20
C TYR A 117 -1.43 9.20 2.85
N LEU A 118 -0.26 8.75 2.39
CA LEU A 118 0.29 9.09 1.09
C LEU A 118 -0.61 8.55 -0.04
N LEU A 119 -1.03 7.28 0.04
CA LEU A 119 -1.93 6.67 -0.95
C LEU A 119 -3.29 7.38 -0.97
N ALA A 120 -3.84 7.69 0.20
CA ALA A 120 -5.09 8.45 0.31
C ALA A 120 -4.94 9.87 -0.28
N GLY A 121 -3.82 10.54 0.00
CA GLY A 121 -3.51 11.87 -0.54
C GLY A 121 -3.37 11.87 -2.07
N VAL A 122 -2.69 10.87 -2.63
CA VAL A 122 -2.57 10.69 -4.10
C VAL A 122 -3.93 10.41 -4.73
N ALA A 123 -4.74 9.53 -4.11
CA ALA A 123 -6.09 9.25 -4.60
C ALA A 123 -6.96 10.52 -4.60
N ALA A 124 -6.94 11.30 -3.51
CA ALA A 124 -7.68 12.55 -3.40
C ALA A 124 -7.21 13.60 -4.43
N ALA A 125 -5.91 13.79 -4.59
CA ALA A 125 -5.34 14.70 -5.58
C ALA A 125 -5.71 14.27 -7.01
N GLY A 126 -5.67 12.98 -7.31
CA GLY A 126 -6.10 12.42 -8.58
C GLY A 126 -7.59 12.63 -8.85
N ALA A 127 -8.44 12.40 -7.85
CA ALA A 127 -9.89 12.59 -7.94
C ALA A 127 -10.28 14.05 -8.29
N VAL A 128 -9.46 15.03 -7.90
CA VAL A 128 -9.69 16.46 -8.23
C VAL A 128 -9.00 16.85 -9.54
N SER A 129 -7.73 16.45 -9.74
CA SER A 129 -6.93 16.89 -10.88
C SER A 129 -7.37 16.25 -12.21
N VAL A 130 -7.79 14.97 -12.20
CA VAL A 130 -8.22 14.27 -13.42
C VAL A 130 -9.46 14.93 -14.05
N PRO A 131 -10.55 15.23 -13.32
CA PRO A 131 -11.69 15.97 -13.87
C PRO A 131 -11.30 17.36 -14.39
N LEU A 132 -10.51 18.13 -13.63
CA LEU A 132 -10.09 19.48 -14.04
C LEU A 132 -9.27 19.46 -15.33
N ALA A 133 -8.29 18.55 -15.42
CA ALA A 133 -7.47 18.36 -16.61
C ALA A 133 -8.31 17.88 -17.81
N THR A 134 -9.28 16.99 -17.57
CA THR A 134 -10.21 16.53 -18.61
C THR A 134 -11.04 17.69 -19.16
N VAL A 135 -11.61 18.53 -18.29
CA VAL A 135 -12.38 19.72 -18.70
C VAL A 135 -11.51 20.70 -19.47
N ALA A 136 -10.28 20.96 -19.00
CA ALA A 136 -9.33 21.83 -19.70
C ALA A 136 -8.98 21.29 -21.10
N LEU A 137 -8.77 19.98 -21.23
CA LEU A 137 -8.48 19.31 -22.50
C LEU A 137 -9.66 19.39 -23.47
N VAL A 138 -10.89 19.17 -23.00
CA VAL A 138 -12.11 19.33 -23.81
C VAL A 138 -12.25 20.77 -24.31
N ARG A 139 -12.06 21.76 -23.43
CA ARG A 139 -12.10 23.19 -23.80
C ARG A 139 -11.03 23.53 -24.83
N ALA A 140 -9.82 23.02 -24.66
CA ALA A 140 -8.72 23.26 -25.59
C ALA A 140 -8.94 22.61 -26.97
N ASN A 141 -9.58 21.44 -27.01
CA ASN A 141 -9.94 20.77 -28.26
C ASN A 141 -11.09 21.48 -29.00
N ARG A 142 -12.03 22.09 -28.27
CA ARG A 142 -13.10 22.91 -28.87
C ARG A 142 -12.57 24.21 -29.48
N ARG A 143 -11.58 24.85 -28.86
CA ARG A 143 -10.96 26.10 -29.38
C ARG A 143 -10.09 25.89 -30.62
N ALA A 144 -9.63 24.67 -30.87
CA ALA A 144 -8.74 24.33 -31.98
C ALA A 144 -9.50 23.83 -33.23
N ARG A 145 -10.83 23.73 -33.15
CA ARG A 145 -11.73 23.45 -34.27
C ARG A 145 -12.42 24.73 -34.67
#